data_AF-A0A640W8Q2-F1
#
_entry.id   AF-A0A640W8Q2-F1
#
_cell.length_a   1.000
_cell.length_b   1.000
_cell.length_c   1.000
_cell.angle_alpha   90.00
_cell.angle_beta   90.00
_cell.angle_gamma   90.00
#
_symmetry.space_group_name_H-M   'P 1'
#
loop_
_entity.id
_entity.type
_entity.pdbx_description
1 polymer ?
#
loop_
_entity_poly.entity_id
_entity_poly.type
_entity_poly.pdbx_seq_one_letter_code
_entity_poly.pdbx_strand_id
1 'polypeptide(L)'
;MKFDTILFNPPYLEGKPKSYFDYAIYDYKKSIIKNFLRKAKNYLKDDGHIEIVYSSISSPLHMVKYAERIGWKVKKMAEKEIRKEKIYLFKLFWH
;
A
#
# COMPACT_ATOMS: atom_id res chain seq x y z
N MET A 1 20.15 -8.06 1.73
CA MET A 1 19.83 -7.05 2.76
C MET A 1 18.35 -7.11 3.08
N LYS A 2 17.96 -7.08 4.36
CA LYS A 2 16.57 -7.09 4.83
C LYS A 2 16.31 -5.84 5.68
N PHE A 3 15.07 -5.38 5.72
CA PHE A 3 14.67 -4.15 6.41
C PHE A 3 13.79 -4.44 7.63
N ASP A 4 13.98 -3.67 8.70
CA ASP A 4 13.08 -3.62 9.85
C ASP A 4 11.76 -2.92 9.47
N THR A 5 11.82 -1.96 8.55
CA THR A 5 10.64 -1.21 8.11
C THR A 5 10.78 -0.83 6.64
N ILE A 6 9.69 -1.00 5.89
CA ILE A 6 9.54 -0.47 4.54
C ILE A 6 8.42 0.58 4.57
N LEU A 7 8.74 1.81 4.23
CA LEU A 7 7.77 2.89 4.08
C LEU A 7 7.36 3.02 2.61
N PHE A 8 6.06 3.09 2.34
CA PHE A 8 5.58 3.24 0.97
C PHE A 8 4.39 4.18 0.85
N ASN A 9 4.53 5.20 0.01
CA ASN A 9 3.43 6.03 -0.47
C ASN A 9 3.16 5.66 -1.93
N PRO A 10 2.40 4.59 -2.21
CA PRO A 10 2.16 4.13 -3.57
C PRO A 10 1.33 5.15 -4.36
N PRO A 11 1.47 5.17 -5.71
CA PRO A 11 0.35 5.61 -6.54
C PRO A 11 -0.86 4.72 -6.25
N TYR A 12 -2.02 5.32 -6.03
CA TYR A 12 -3.22 4.58 -5.61
C TYR A 12 -4.42 4.77 -6.53
N LEU A 13 -4.42 5.74 -7.46
CA LEU A 13 -5.55 5.93 -8.36
C LEU A 13 -5.60 4.85 -9.44
N GLU A 14 -6.80 4.46 -9.86
CA GLU A 14 -6.94 3.57 -11.01
C GLU A 14 -6.81 4.39 -12.30
N GLY A 15 -5.91 4.00 -13.19
CA GLY A 15 -5.70 4.68 -14.47
C GLY A 15 -4.48 4.14 -15.19
N LYS A 16 -4.43 4.28 -16.52
CA LYS A 16 -3.24 3.96 -17.31
C LYS A 16 -2.38 5.21 -17.43
N PRO A 17 -1.13 5.22 -16.94
CA PRO A 17 -0.25 6.37 -17.08
C PRO A 17 -0.01 6.74 -18.55
N LYS A 18 -0.04 8.03 -18.85
CA LYS A 18 0.26 8.63 -20.16
C LYS A 18 1.42 9.63 -20.11
N SER A 19 1.81 10.06 -18.91
CA SER A 19 2.92 10.98 -18.66
C SER A 19 3.83 10.48 -17.53
N TYR A 20 5.01 11.07 -17.35
CA TYR A 20 5.86 10.79 -16.18
C TYR A 20 5.19 11.15 -14.85
N PHE A 21 4.41 12.23 -14.84
CA PHE A 21 3.65 12.65 -13.66
C PHE A 21 2.57 11.63 -13.28
N ASP A 22 1.93 11.03 -14.29
CA ASP A 22 0.88 10.03 -14.09
C ASP A 22 1.39 8.81 -13.31
N TYR A 23 2.67 8.43 -13.46
CA TYR A 23 3.27 7.32 -12.71
C TYR A 23 3.35 7.57 -11.20
N ALA A 24 3.33 8.83 -10.76
CA ALA A 24 3.29 9.16 -9.34
C ALA A 24 1.88 9.00 -8.73
N ILE A 25 0.84 8.85 -9.57
CA ILE A 25 -0.57 8.93 -9.15
C ILE A 25 -1.33 7.64 -9.46
N TYR A 26 -1.13 7.07 -10.64
CA TYR A 26 -1.92 5.94 -11.14
C TYR A 26 -1.22 4.59 -10.97
N ASP A 27 -1.95 3.64 -10.39
CA ASP A 27 -1.64 2.23 -10.35
C ASP A 27 -2.63 1.44 -11.22
N TYR A 28 -2.24 1.24 -12.49
CA TYR A 28 -3.06 0.53 -13.46
C TYR A 28 -3.30 -0.92 -13.03
N LYS A 29 -4.58 -1.32 -12.97
CA LYS A 29 -5.07 -2.64 -12.52
C LYS A 29 -4.65 -3.00 -11.10
N LYS A 30 -4.25 -2.01 -10.30
CA LYS A 30 -3.62 -2.19 -8.98
C LYS A 30 -2.40 -3.10 -9.03
N SER A 31 -1.66 -3.08 -10.13
CA SER A 31 -0.54 -3.99 -10.38
C SER A 31 0.67 -3.67 -9.50
N ILE A 32 0.95 -2.40 -9.22
CA ILE A 32 2.06 -1.96 -8.38
C ILE A 32 1.83 -2.44 -6.96
N ILE A 33 0.68 -2.11 -6.36
CA ILE A 33 0.40 -2.52 -4.98
C ILE A 33 0.36 -4.04 -4.81
N LYS A 34 -0.27 -4.76 -5.76
CA LYS A 34 -0.33 -6.23 -5.72
C LYS A 34 1.07 -6.85 -5.85
N ASN A 35 1.90 -6.36 -6.77
CA ASN A 35 3.25 -6.86 -6.96
C ASN A 35 4.16 -6.54 -5.77
N PHE A 36 4.05 -5.34 -5.23
CA PHE A 36 4.78 -4.92 -4.03
C PHE A 36 4.45 -5.83 -2.85
N LEU A 37 3.17 -5.98 -2.49
CA LEU A 37 2.77 -6.80 -1.34
C LEU A 37 3.13 -8.28 -1.49
N ARG A 38 3.15 -8.82 -2.72
CA ARG A 38 3.60 -10.20 -2.98
C ARG A 38 5.10 -10.41 -2.74
N LYS A 39 5.92 -9.39 -3.04
CA LYS A 39 7.39 -9.49 -3.01
C LYS A 39 8.00 -8.94 -1.73
N ALA A 40 7.37 -7.95 -1.10
CA ALA A 40 7.93 -7.18 0.00
C ALA A 40 8.32 -8.03 1.22
N LYS A 41 7.57 -9.12 1.49
CA LYS A 41 7.90 -10.09 2.56
C LYS A 41 9.33 -10.64 2.47
N ASN A 42 9.87 -10.81 1.27
CA ASN A 42 11.21 -11.36 1.06
C ASN A 42 12.32 -10.36 1.43
N TYR A 43 11.96 -9.09 1.61
CA TYR A 43 12.85 -7.99 1.96
C TYR A 43 12.71 -7.57 3.42
N LEU A 44 11.80 -8.17 4.19
CA LEU A 44 11.64 -7.89 5.61
C LEU A 44 12.49 -8.84 6.47
N LYS A 45 12.94 -8.32 7.61
CA LYS A 45 13.35 -9.13 8.76
C LYS A 45 12.13 -9.82 9.37
N ASP A 46 12.36 -10.78 10.25
CA ASP A 46 11.30 -11.66 10.77
C ASP A 46 10.26 -10.88 11.61
N ASP A 47 10.68 -9.80 12.25
CA ASP A 47 9.85 -8.83 12.99
C ASP A 47 9.60 -7.53 12.19
N GLY A 48 10.01 -7.49 10.94
CA GLY A 48 9.88 -6.33 10.08
C GLY A 48 8.44 -6.09 9.62
N HIS A 49 8.13 -4.85 9.25
CA HIS A 49 6.80 -4.46 8.79
C HIS A 49 6.81 -3.48 7.62
N ILE A 50 5.66 -3.33 6.99
CA ILE A 50 5.41 -2.27 6.01
C ILE A 50 4.54 -1.20 6.66
N GLU A 51 4.84 0.06 6.41
CA GLU A 51 3.90 1.16 6.62
C GLU A 51 3.51 1.74 5.27
N ILE A 52 2.21 1.77 4.99
CA ILE A 52 1.68 2.17 3.70
C ILE A 52 0.57 3.20 3.84
N VAL A 53 0.67 4.25 3.04
CA VAL A 53 -0.37 5.28 2.95
C VAL A 53 -1.34 4.93 1.82
N TYR A 54 -2.64 5.16 2.03
CA TYR A 54 -3.66 4.94 1.00
C TYR A 54 -4.82 5.93 1.14
N SER A 55 -5.36 6.42 0.03
CA SER A 55 -6.48 7.37 0.04
C SER A 55 -7.85 6.68 -0.04
N SER A 56 -8.86 7.24 0.64
CA SER A 56 -10.25 6.81 0.57
C SER A 56 -10.83 6.79 -0.84
N ILE A 57 -10.32 7.64 -1.73
CA ILE A 57 -10.82 7.74 -3.12
C ILE A 57 -10.39 6.55 -4.00
N SER A 58 -9.57 5.65 -3.46
CA SER A 58 -9.01 4.50 -4.18
C SER A 58 -9.45 3.14 -3.63
N SER A 59 -10.54 3.12 -2.86
CA SER A 59 -11.09 1.91 -2.24
C SER A 59 -10.05 1.15 -1.39
N PRO A 60 -9.53 1.74 -0.30
CA PRO A 60 -8.49 1.15 0.55
C PRO A 60 -8.86 -0.24 1.08
N LEU A 61 -10.15 -0.50 1.31
CA LEU A 61 -10.68 -1.81 1.69
C LEU A 61 -10.30 -2.93 0.70
N HIS A 62 -10.18 -2.64 -0.60
CA HIS A 62 -9.74 -3.63 -1.59
C HIS A 62 -8.25 -3.98 -1.43
N MET A 63 -7.41 -2.98 -1.10
CA MET A 63 -5.99 -3.21 -0.79
C MET A 63 -5.86 -4.07 0.46
N VAL A 64 -6.59 -3.73 1.52
CA VAL A 64 -6.60 -4.48 2.80
C VAL A 64 -7.03 -5.93 2.56
N LYS A 65 -8.20 -6.15 1.95
CA LYS A 65 -8.70 -7.51 1.63
C LYS A 65 -7.73 -8.31 0.78
N TYR A 66 -7.09 -7.66 -0.20
CA TYR A 66 -6.07 -8.32 -1.02
C TYR A 66 -4.86 -8.75 -0.18
N ALA A 67 -4.34 -7.85 0.66
CA ALA A 67 -3.19 -8.11 1.53
C ALA A 67 -3.48 -9.27 2.50
N GLU A 68 -4.63 -9.24 3.16
CA GLU A 68 -5.09 -10.29 4.09
C GLU A 68 -5.20 -11.64 3.39
N ARG A 69 -5.82 -11.67 2.21
CA ARG A 69 -5.95 -12.89 1.40
C ARG A 69 -4.60 -13.54 1.05
N ILE A 70 -3.52 -12.76 0.91
CA ILE A 70 -2.20 -13.29 0.57
C ILE A 70 -1.29 -13.49 1.79
N GLY A 71 -1.79 -13.32 3.03
CA GLY A 71 -1.07 -13.66 4.25
C GLY A 71 -0.59 -12.49 5.11
N TRP A 72 -0.87 -11.24 4.75
CA TRP A 72 -0.54 -10.09 5.60
C TRP A 72 -1.58 -9.92 6.70
N LYS A 73 -1.16 -9.63 7.94
CA LYS A 73 -2.04 -8.97 8.91
C LYS A 73 -1.96 -7.47 8.73
N VAL A 74 -3.10 -6.80 8.71
CA VAL A 74 -3.19 -5.36 8.43
C VAL A 74 -3.80 -4.64 9.63
N LYS A 75 -3.15 -3.55 10.08
CA LYS A 75 -3.63 -2.68 11.15
C LYS A 75 -3.71 -1.24 10.65
N LYS A 76 -4.88 -0.59 10.79
CA LYS A 76 -4.98 0.86 10.58
C LYS A 76 -4.34 1.58 11.77
N MET A 77 -3.33 2.40 11.52
CA MET A 77 -2.56 3.11 12.54
C MET A 77 -3.09 4.53 12.77
N ALA A 78 -3.46 5.21 11.68
CA ALA A 78 -3.97 6.56 11.72
C ALA A 78 -4.85 6.85 10.50
N GLU A 79 -5.64 7.90 10.59
CA GLU A 79 -6.31 8.52 9.45
C GLU A 79 -6.30 10.04 9.58
N LYS A 80 -6.31 10.73 8.44
CA LYS A 80 -6.42 12.20 8.39
C LYS A 80 -7.33 12.60 7.24
N GLU A 81 -8.25 13.51 7.50
CA GLU A 81 -9.07 14.12 6.46
C GLU A 81 -8.35 15.31 5.83
N ILE A 82 -8.30 15.34 4.50
CA ILE A 82 -7.67 16.39 3.69
C ILE A 82 -8.58 16.64 2.49
N ARG A 83 -9.05 17.87 2.28
CA ARG A 83 -9.79 18.25 1.04
C ARG A 83 -10.89 17.26 0.60
N LYS A 84 -11.67 16.71 1.56
CA LYS A 84 -12.74 15.70 1.37
C LYS A 84 -12.28 14.28 1.03
N GLU A 85 -10.99 13.98 1.01
CA GLU A 85 -10.46 12.62 1.07
C GLU A 85 -9.96 12.28 2.48
N LYS A 86 -9.96 10.98 2.82
CA LYS A 86 -9.27 10.48 4.00
C LYS A 86 -8.01 9.75 3.58
N ILE A 87 -6.89 10.14 4.15
CA ILE A 87 -5.61 9.45 4.02
C ILE A 87 -5.45 8.51 5.20
N TYR A 88 -5.26 7.22 4.91
CA TYR A 88 -5.07 6.17 5.90
C TYR A 88 -3.61 5.75 5.96
N LEU A 89 -3.10 5.52 7.17
CA LEU A 89 -1.83 4.82 7.39
C LEU A 89 -2.13 3.40 7.85
N PHE A 90 -1.69 2.41 7.08
CA PHE A 90 -1.77 1.00 7.44
C PHE A 90 -0.38 0.45 7.77
N LYS A 91 -0.33 -0.41 8.79
CA LYS A 91 0.84 -1.20 9.13
C LYS A 91 0.56 -2.66 8.80
N LEU A 92 1.45 -3.29 8.03
CA LEU A 92 1.29 -4.67 7.57
C LEU A 92 2.42 -5.54 8.13
N PHE A 93 2.03 -6.69 8.67
CA PHE A 93 2.93 -7.68 9.26
C PHE A 93 2.82 -8.98 8.46
N TRP A 94 3.97 -9.56 8.12
CA TRP A 94 4.01 -10.89 7.51
C TRP A 94 4.06 -11.94 8.62
N HIS A 95 3.24 -12.99 8.51
CA HIS A 95 3.26 -14.15 9.41
C HIS A 95 3.90 -15.36 8.75
#